data_AF-A0A369TTJ1-F1
#
_entry.id   AF-A0A369TTJ1-F1
#
_cell.length_a   1.000
_cell.length_b   1.000
_cell.length_c   1.000
_cell.angle_alpha   90.00
_cell.angle_beta   90.00
_cell.angle_gamma   90.00
#
_symmetry.space_group_name_H-M   'P 1'
#
loop_
_entity.id
_entity.type
_entity.pdbx_description
1 polymer ?
#
loop_
_entity_poly.entity_id
_entity_poly.type
_entity_poly.pdbx_seq_one_letter_code
_entity_poly.pdbx_strand_id
1 'polypeptide(L)'
;MLPVKLDVQGRDVVQGAYRIETDAGRVLVPECLMEGLRPGERPSHQEAYEWIAAHSRQICRAIETLTAGRPPRPPYDLITLLHLAE
;
A
#
# COMPACT_ATOMS: atom_id res chain seq x y z
N MET A 1 2.37 13.08 16.95
CA MET A 1 1.83 12.32 15.80
C MET A 1 1.23 11.04 16.35
N LEU A 2 -0.08 10.86 16.23
CA LEU A 2 -0.68 9.55 16.49
C LEU A 2 -0.10 8.55 15.48
N PRO A 3 0.15 7.29 15.87
CA PRO A 3 0.57 6.27 14.92
C PRO A 3 -0.50 6.16 13.85
N VAL A 4 -0.11 6.26 12.58
CA VAL A 4 -1.06 6.09 11.49
C VAL A 4 -1.54 4.64 11.53
N LYS A 5 -2.84 4.45 11.72
CA LYS A 5 -3.43 3.13 11.84
C LYS A 5 -3.56 2.55 10.44
N LEU A 6 -2.70 1.58 10.14
CA LEU A 6 -2.65 0.86 8.89
C LEU A 6 -2.83 -0.62 9.21
N ASP A 7 -3.85 -1.23 8.63
CA ASP A 7 -4.12 -2.65 8.76
C ASP A 7 -3.90 -3.38 7.43
N VAL A 8 -3.16 -4.49 7.47
CA VAL A 8 -2.91 -5.34 6.31
C VAL A 8 -3.94 -6.45 6.29
N GLN A 9 -4.96 -6.29 5.45
CA GLN A 9 -6.08 -7.24 5.31
C GLN A 9 -5.68 -8.53 4.59
N GLY A 10 -4.48 -8.58 4.03
CA GLY A 10 -3.90 -9.74 3.37
C GLY A 10 -3.61 -9.50 1.90
N ARG A 11 -3.09 -10.55 1.26
CA ARG A 11 -2.62 -10.51 -0.13
C ARG A 11 -3.74 -10.86 -1.11
N ASP A 12 -3.83 -10.09 -2.19
CA ASP A 12 -4.56 -10.42 -3.41
C ASP A 12 -3.59 -11.07 -4.40
N VAL A 13 -3.66 -12.40 -4.51
CA VAL A 13 -2.76 -13.17 -5.39
C VAL A 13 -3.05 -12.93 -6.87
N VAL A 14 -4.29 -12.61 -7.23
CA VAL A 14 -4.70 -12.37 -8.62
C VAL A 14 -4.15 -11.03 -9.10
N GLN A 15 -4.24 -10.01 -8.25
CA GLN A 15 -3.73 -8.67 -8.54
C GLN A 15 -2.23 -8.51 -8.23
N GLY A 16 -1.63 -9.44 -7.49
CA GLY A 16 -0.23 -9.32 -7.04
C GLY A 16 -0.02 -8.11 -6.13
N ALA A 17 -0.94 -7.89 -5.19
CA ALA A 17 -0.98 -6.70 -4.36
C ALA A 17 -1.44 -7.01 -2.92
N TYR A 18 -1.12 -6.15 -1.98
CA TYR A 18 -1.63 -6.22 -0.61
C TYR A 18 -2.82 -5.28 -0.43
N ARG A 19 -3.88 -5.78 0.23
CA ARG A 19 -5.03 -4.97 0.63
C ARG A 19 -4.71 -4.28 1.94
N ILE A 20 -4.74 -2.96 1.90
CA ILE A 20 -4.45 -2.11 3.05
C ILE A 20 -5.70 -1.32 3.40
N GLU A 21 -6.04 -1.31 4.68
CA GLU A 21 -7.11 -0.49 5.25
C GLU A 21 -6.51 0.58 6.16
N THR A 22 -7.03 1.79 6.01
CA THR A 22 -6.69 2.95 6.86
C THR A 22 -7.96 3.74 7.16
N ASP A 23 -7.90 4.66 8.12
CA ASP A 23 -9.01 5.58 8.41
C ASP A 23 -9.42 6.45 7.21
N ALA A 24 -8.56 6.63 6.21
CA ALA A 24 -8.86 7.38 5.00
C ALA A 24 -9.52 6.54 3.90
N GLY A 25 -9.40 5.21 3.96
CA GLY A 25 -9.95 4.30 2.97
C GLY A 25 -9.11 3.04 2.75
N ARG A 26 -9.55 2.24 1.79
CA ARG A 26 -8.97 0.95 1.41
C ARG A 26 -8.23 1.07 0.08
N VAL A 27 -7.01 0.54 0.03
CA VAL A 27 -6.18 0.56 -1.18
C VAL A 27 -5.54 -0.79 -1.48
N LEU A 28 -5.12 -0.96 -2.73
CA LEU A 28 -4.19 -2.00 -3.17
C LEU A 28 -2.79 -1.41 -3.28
N VAL A 29 -1.83 -2.05 -2.61
CA VAL A 29 -0.40 -1.75 -2.70
C VAL A 29 0.27 -2.87 -3.50
N PRO A 30 0.66 -2.62 -4.76
CA PRO A 30 1.31 -3.64 -5.59
C PRO A 30 2.62 -4.17 -4.99
N GLU A 31 2.88 -5.47 -5.15
CA GLU A 31 4.13 -6.11 -4.73
C GLU A 31 5.36 -5.54 -5.46
N CYS A 32 5.18 -4.99 -6.66
CA CYS A 32 6.28 -4.38 -7.41
C CYS A 32 6.86 -3.12 -6.75
N LEU A 33 6.15 -2.52 -5.77
CA LEU A 33 6.69 -1.42 -4.95
C LEU A 33 7.67 -1.91 -3.88
N MET A 34 7.58 -3.19 -3.52
CA MET A 34 8.37 -3.81 -2.47
C MET A 34 9.72 -4.25 -3.08
N GLU A 35 10.55 -3.26 -3.42
CA GLU A 35 11.87 -3.47 -4.02
C GLU A 35 12.84 -4.20 -3.07
N GLY A 36 13.76 -4.97 -3.66
CA GLY A 36 14.78 -5.77 -2.95
C GLY A 36 15.03 -7.16 -3.56
N LEU A 37 14.19 -7.56 -4.50
CA LEU A 37 14.12 -8.93 -5.04
C LEU A 37 14.63 -8.95 -6.48
N ARG A 38 15.26 -10.05 -6.90
CA ARG A 38 15.71 -10.21 -8.30
C ARG A 38 14.50 -10.14 -9.25
N PRO A 39 14.70 -9.79 -10.53
CA PRO A 39 13.63 -9.89 -11.53
C PRO A 39 12.98 -11.29 -11.50
N GLY A 40 11.69 -11.37 -11.20
CA GLY A 40 10.93 -12.63 -11.07
C GLY A 40 10.81 -13.19 -9.65
N GLU A 41 11.45 -12.56 -8.67
CA GLU A 41 11.40 -12.95 -7.26
C GLU A 41 10.30 -12.14 -6.54
N ARG A 42 9.56 -12.80 -5.65
CA ARG A 42 8.41 -12.23 -4.93
C ARG A 42 8.77 -12.07 -3.46
N PRO A 43 8.31 -11.01 -2.78
CA PRO A 43 8.61 -10.84 -1.37
C PRO A 43 7.98 -12.00 -0.60
N SER A 44 8.70 -12.50 0.40
CA SER A 44 8.06 -13.31 1.42
C SER A 44 6.98 -12.49 2.12
N HIS A 45 6.00 -13.16 2.74
CA HIS A 45 4.97 -12.47 3.52
C HIS A 45 5.56 -11.57 4.59
N GLN A 46 6.65 -11.99 5.23
CA GLN A 46 7.32 -11.21 6.26
C GLN A 46 7.92 -9.93 5.69
N GLU A 47 8.69 -10.04 4.60
CA GLU A 47 9.29 -8.87 3.94
C GLU A 47 8.23 -7.87 3.46
N ALA A 48 7.10 -8.36 2.96
CA ALA A 48 5.99 -7.49 2.57
C ALA A 48 5.43 -6.72 3.77
N TYR A 49 5.19 -7.39 4.91
CA TYR A 49 4.70 -6.72 6.12
C TYR A 49 5.72 -5.72 6.69
N GLU A 50 7.01 -6.08 6.69
CA GLU A 50 8.09 -5.19 7.12
C GLU A 50 8.21 -3.96 6.21
N TRP A 51 8.12 -4.14 4.89
CA TRP A 51 8.14 -3.06 3.93
C TRP A 51 6.93 -2.13 4.10
N ILE A 52 5.71 -2.70 4.26
CA ILE A 52 4.49 -1.93 4.49
C ILE A 52 4.60 -1.12 5.78
N ALA A 53 5.11 -1.72 6.86
CA ALA A 53 5.31 -1.03 8.12
C ALA A 53 6.32 0.13 7.97
N ALA A 54 7.44 -0.10 7.29
CA ALA A 54 8.47 0.90 7.03
C ALA A 54 7.98 2.08 6.16
N HIS A 55 7.08 1.81 5.21
CA HIS A 55 6.53 2.80 4.27
C HIS A 55 5.11 3.30 4.63
N SER A 56 4.61 2.94 5.81
CA SER A 56 3.24 3.24 6.27
C SER A 56 2.85 4.71 6.11
N ARG A 57 3.75 5.64 6.45
CA ARG A 57 3.51 7.08 6.30
C ARG A 57 3.34 7.51 4.85
N GLN A 58 4.17 7.01 3.96
CA GLN A 58 4.12 7.33 2.54
C GLN A 58 2.89 6.73 1.87
N ILE A 59 2.54 5.49 2.23
CA ILE A 59 1.31 4.84 1.78
C ILE A 59 0.12 5.70 2.20
N CYS A 60 -0.01 6.05 3.47
CA CYS A 60 -1.15 6.84 3.94
C CYS A 60 -1.25 8.21 3.28
N ARG A 61 -0.13 8.89 3.06
CA ARG A 61 -0.10 10.14 2.28
C ARG A 61 -0.57 9.94 0.83
N ALA A 62 -0.24 8.80 0.22
CA ALA A 62 -0.73 8.46 -1.11
C ALA A 62 -2.25 8.23 -1.11
N ILE A 63 -2.78 7.55 -0.08
CA ILE A 63 -4.24 7.37 0.12
C ILE A 63 -4.92 8.74 0.25
N GLU A 64 -4.43 9.62 1.12
CA GLU A 64 -4.95 11.00 1.29
C GLU A 64 -4.93 11.80 -0.03
N THR A 65 -3.90 11.60 -0.86
CA THR A 65 -3.79 12.28 -2.15
C THR A 65 -4.83 11.74 -3.14
N LEU A 66 -5.02 10.41 -3.16
CA LEU A 66 -6.04 9.73 -3.97
C LEU A 66 -7.46 10.13 -3.55
N THR A 67 -7.75 10.18 -2.25
CA THR A 67 -9.06 10.58 -1.74
C THR A 67 -9.36 12.05 -2.03
N ALA A 68 -8.33 12.90 -2.12
CA ALA A 68 -8.44 14.27 -2.60
C ALA A 68 -8.56 14.41 -4.14
N GLY A 69 -8.66 13.29 -4.88
CA GLY A 69 -8.82 13.28 -6.34
C GLY A 69 -7.56 13.64 -7.11
N ARG A 70 -6.39 13.52 -6.50
CA ARG A 70 -5.09 13.80 -7.12
C ARG A 70 -4.28 12.52 -7.25
N PRO A 71 -3.41 12.39 -8.28
CA PRO A 71 -2.49 11.29 -8.36
C PRO A 71 -1.34 11.46 -7.33
N PRO A 72 -0.98 10.42 -6.55
CA PRO A 72 0.20 10.45 -5.70
C PRO A 72 1.50 10.49 -6.52
N ARG A 73 2.62 10.74 -5.84
CA ARG A 73 3.94 10.83 -6.48
C ARG A 73 4.56 9.43 -6.64
N PRO A 74 5.40 9.21 -7.67
CA PRO A 74 6.14 7.97 -7.81
C PRO A 74 7.01 7.63 -6.60
N PRO A 75 7.17 6.33 -6.26
CA PRO A 75 6.56 5.17 -6.94
C PRO A 75 5.12 4.87 -6.48
N TYR A 76 4.56 5.64 -5.55
CA TYR A 76 3.24 5.38 -4.95
C TYR A 76 2.06 5.70 -5.86
N ASP A 77 2.29 6.20 -7.07
CA ASP A 77 1.28 6.39 -8.12
C ASP A 77 0.67 5.06 -8.61
N LEU A 78 1.33 3.93 -8.33
CA LEU A 78 0.83 2.59 -8.60
C LEU A 78 -0.20 2.08 -7.57
N ILE A 79 -0.41 2.82 -6.47
CA ILE A 79 -1.42 2.46 -5.45
C ILE A 79 -2.82 2.72 -6.01
N THR A 80 -3.69 1.72 -5.92
CA THR A 80 -5.07 1.81 -6.41
C THR A 80 -6.04 1.98 -5.25
N LEU A 81 -6.83 3.04 -5.25
CA LEU A 81 -7.93 3.23 -4.30
C LEU A 81 -9.09 2.28 -4.63
N LEU A 82 -9.50 1.47 -3.66
CA LEU A 82 -10.64 0.56 -3.79
C LEU A 82 -11.92 1.20 -3.27
N HIS A 83 -11.85 1.80 -2.08
CA HIS A 83 -13.00 2.39 -1.41
C HIS A 83 -12.55 3.54 -0.50
N LEU A 84 -13.38 4.57 -0.40
CA LEU A 84 -13.22 5.64 0.60
C LEU A 84 -13.71 5.11 1.95
N ALA A 85 -13.13 5.57 3.06
CA ALA A 85 -13.77 5.30 4.36
C ALA A 85 -15.11 6.04 4.41
N GLU A 86 -16.15 5.36 4.92
CA GLU A 86 -17.51 5.92 5.11
C GLU A 86 -17.56 6.97 6.23
#